data_AF-A0A924T9W7-F1
#
_entry.id   AF-A0A924T9W7-F1
#
_cell.length_a   1.000
_cell.length_b   1.000
_cell.length_c   1.000
_cell.angle_alpha   90.00
_cell.angle_beta   90.00
_cell.angle_gamma   90.00
#
_symmetry.space_group_name_H-M   'P 1'
#
loop_
_entity.id
_entity.type
_entity.pdbx_description
1 polymer ?
#
loop_
_entity_poly.entity_id
_entity_poly.type
_entity_poly.pdbx_seq_one_letter_code
_entity_poly.pdbx_strand_id
1 'polypeptide(L)'
;MRIKLIEDVPMASSAELYQLSWVIEQLLADPRRIVQARAELHTGQQVQYLHWNDGKMRAARVVAMKDRRVTVFDEASRSHFTLPYAAIVTTPASGPDTDDTNASVPAKPTPPPEIASRADFRVGNRVSFTDQHLQHRVGLIVRINQRTATLDCDGQTWRVGFGLLRPLVDI
;
A
#
# COMPACT_ATOMS: atom_id res chain seq x y z
N MET A 1 -3.01 -25.11 -1.62
CA MET A 1 -4.20 -24.50 -0.97
C MET A 1 -5.38 -24.74 -1.90
N ARG A 2 -6.44 -25.44 -1.45
CA ARG A 2 -7.60 -25.81 -2.30
C ARG A 2 -8.75 -24.79 -2.26
N ILE A 3 -8.73 -23.84 -1.34
CA ILE A 3 -9.72 -22.77 -1.26
C ILE A 3 -9.44 -21.78 -2.39
N LYS A 4 -10.31 -21.76 -3.40
CA LYS A 4 -10.19 -20.88 -4.57
C LYS A 4 -11.12 -19.68 -4.45
N LEU A 5 -12.25 -19.82 -3.75
CA LEU A 5 -13.23 -18.77 -3.51
C LEU A 5 -13.58 -18.62 -2.02
N ILE A 6 -14.03 -17.42 -1.62
CA ILE A 6 -14.56 -17.14 -0.27
C ILE A 6 -15.79 -18.02 0.04
N GLU A 7 -16.55 -18.39 -0.99
CA GLU A 7 -17.75 -19.24 -0.89
C GLU A 7 -17.44 -20.68 -0.45
N ASP A 8 -16.21 -21.15 -0.63
CA ASP A 8 -15.78 -22.50 -0.24
C ASP A 8 -15.41 -22.60 1.26
N VAL A 9 -15.24 -21.45 1.93
CA VAL A 9 -14.79 -21.36 3.34
C VAL A 9 -15.69 -22.13 4.31
N PRO A 10 -17.04 -22.13 4.19
CA PRO A 10 -17.91 -22.90 5.10
C PRO A 10 -17.73 -24.42 5.02
N MET A 11 -17.21 -24.94 3.91
CA MET A 11 -16.96 -26.37 3.71
C MET A 11 -15.49 -26.77 3.99
N ALA A 12 -14.64 -25.80 4.34
CA ALA A 12 -13.24 -26.04 4.61
C ALA A 12 -13.03 -26.80 5.92
N SER A 13 -12.01 -27.66 5.96
CA SER A 13 -11.60 -28.32 7.20
C SER A 13 -11.02 -27.31 8.20
N SER A 14 -11.05 -27.63 9.50
CA SER A 14 -10.47 -26.76 10.54
C SER A 14 -8.98 -26.46 10.31
N ALA A 15 -8.23 -27.39 9.73
CA ALA A 15 -6.83 -27.18 9.37
C ALA A 15 -6.65 -26.16 8.24
N GLU A 16 -7.54 -26.20 7.23
CA GLU A 16 -7.53 -25.23 6.12
C GLU A 16 -7.99 -23.85 6.60
N LEU A 17 -8.98 -23.78 7.49
CA LEU A 17 -9.40 -22.52 8.13
C LEU A 17 -8.26 -21.91 8.97
N TYR A 18 -7.55 -22.72 9.73
CA TYR A 18 -6.39 -22.26 10.51
C TYR A 18 -5.26 -21.76 9.60
N GLN A 19 -4.94 -22.51 8.54
CA GLN A 19 -3.97 -22.07 7.54
C GLN A 19 -4.39 -20.75 6.88
N LEU A 20 -5.67 -20.59 6.56
CA LEU A 20 -6.21 -19.37 5.97
C LEU A 20 -6.08 -18.19 6.94
N SER A 21 -6.45 -18.37 8.21
CA SER A 21 -6.27 -17.34 9.26
C SER A 21 -4.82 -16.88 9.33
N TRP A 22 -3.88 -17.82 9.35
CA TRP A 22 -2.44 -17.51 9.41
C TRP A 22 -1.95 -16.73 8.18
N VAL A 23 -2.36 -17.15 6.97
CA VAL A 23 -2.00 -16.42 5.74
C VAL A 23 -2.60 -15.02 5.71
N ILE A 24 -3.86 -14.87 6.14
CA ILE A 24 -4.53 -13.57 6.23
C ILE A 24 -3.79 -12.67 7.23
N GLU A 25 -3.46 -13.16 8.41
CA GLU A 25 -2.71 -12.40 9.41
C GLU A 25 -1.36 -11.92 8.86
N GLN A 26 -0.62 -12.77 8.14
CA GLN A 26 0.63 -12.38 7.48
C GLN A 26 0.42 -11.31 6.41
N LEU A 27 -0.62 -11.45 5.58
CA LEU A 27 -0.94 -10.46 4.55
C LEU A 27 -1.38 -9.12 5.15
N LEU A 28 -2.17 -9.11 6.23
CA LEU A 28 -2.56 -7.90 6.96
C LEU A 28 -1.34 -7.24 7.65
N ALA A 29 -0.34 -8.05 7.99
CA ALA A 29 0.91 -7.64 8.61
C ALA A 29 1.99 -7.19 7.60
N ASP A 30 1.72 -7.25 6.29
CA ASP A 30 2.67 -6.87 5.23
C ASP A 30 3.09 -5.40 5.36
N PRO A 31 4.39 -5.11 5.59
CA PRO A 31 4.90 -3.74 5.71
C PRO A 31 4.53 -2.85 4.51
N ARG A 32 4.41 -3.42 3.31
CA ARG A 32 4.09 -2.65 2.09
C ARG A 32 2.69 -2.07 2.15
N ARG A 33 1.71 -2.88 2.57
CA ARG A 33 0.32 -2.46 2.75
C ARG A 33 0.20 -1.41 3.85
N ILE A 34 0.95 -1.59 4.94
CA ILE A 34 0.99 -0.63 6.05
C ILE A 34 1.51 0.73 5.56
N VAL A 35 2.62 0.75 4.81
CA VAL A 35 3.20 2.00 4.27
C VAL A 35 2.23 2.69 3.31
N GLN A 36 1.56 1.95 2.42
CA GLN A 36 0.58 2.52 1.49
C GLN A 36 -0.61 3.14 2.22
N ALA A 37 -1.27 2.38 3.10
CA ALA A 37 -2.40 2.87 3.88
C ALA A 37 -1.98 4.10 4.71
N ARG A 38 -0.78 4.09 5.29
CA ARG A 38 -0.25 5.22 6.05
C ARG A 38 -0.04 6.47 5.20
N ALA A 39 0.34 6.33 3.92
CA ALA A 39 0.54 7.47 3.02
C ALA A 39 -0.78 8.18 2.67
N GLU A 40 -1.89 7.45 2.68
CA GLU A 40 -3.23 7.97 2.39
C GLU A 40 -3.96 8.50 3.64
N LEU A 41 -3.43 8.19 4.84
CA LEU A 41 -4.03 8.52 6.13
C LEU A 41 -3.36 9.71 6.80
N HIS A 42 -4.19 10.60 7.34
CA HIS A 42 -3.75 11.78 8.08
C HIS A 42 -4.37 11.81 9.47
N THR A 43 -3.66 12.42 10.43
CA THR A 43 -4.22 12.63 11.78
C THR A 43 -5.37 13.63 11.70
N GLY A 44 -6.48 13.33 12.37
CA GLY A 44 -7.72 14.11 12.30
C GLY A 44 -8.65 13.73 11.13
N GLN A 45 -8.21 12.89 10.20
CA GLN A 45 -9.04 12.44 9.07
C GLN A 45 -10.20 11.56 9.55
N GLN A 46 -11.37 11.76 8.96
CA GLN A 46 -12.52 10.89 9.14
C GLN A 46 -12.36 9.65 8.25
N VAL A 47 -12.48 8.49 8.88
CA VAL A 47 -12.29 7.18 8.27
C VAL A 47 -13.42 6.26 8.71
N GLN A 48 -13.53 5.10 8.07
CA GLN A 48 -14.41 4.04 8.54
C GLN A 48 -13.60 2.83 8.97
N TYR A 49 -14.10 2.12 9.99
CA TYR A 49 -13.54 0.84 10.41
C TYR A 49 -14.66 -0.17 10.60
N LEU A 50 -14.34 -1.45 10.40
CA LEU A 50 -15.26 -2.54 10.67
C LEU A 50 -15.29 -2.82 12.19
N HIS A 51 -16.46 -2.67 12.79
CA HIS A 51 -16.67 -2.99 14.20
C HIS A 51 -17.00 -4.49 14.35
N TRP A 52 -16.20 -5.21 15.13
CA TRP A 52 -16.24 -6.68 15.19
C TRP A 52 -17.52 -7.26 15.79
N ASN A 53 -18.20 -6.53 16.68
CA ASN A 53 -19.36 -7.08 17.40
C ASN A 53 -20.62 -7.15 16.52
N ASP A 54 -20.77 -6.21 15.60
CA ASP A 54 -21.95 -6.06 14.74
C ASP A 54 -21.61 -6.21 13.24
N GLY A 55 -20.33 -6.31 12.89
CA GLY A 55 -19.86 -6.40 11.52
C GLY A 55 -20.17 -5.16 10.69
N LYS A 56 -20.45 -4.02 11.35
CA LYS A 56 -20.84 -2.78 10.67
C LYS A 56 -19.65 -1.86 10.49
N MET A 57 -19.63 -1.13 9.38
CA MET A 57 -18.69 -0.04 9.18
C MET A 57 -19.12 1.16 10.04
N ARG A 58 -18.21 1.68 10.86
CA ARG A 58 -18.45 2.85 11.71
C ARG A 58 -17.47 3.95 11.35
N ALA A 59 -17.98 5.18 11.31
CA ALA A 59 -17.15 6.35 11.17
C ALA A 59 -16.32 6.56 12.44
N ALA A 60 -15.05 6.85 12.27
CA ALA A 60 -14.13 7.18 13.35
C ALA A 60 -13.13 8.23 12.87
N ARG A 61 -12.50 8.93 13.80
CA ARG A 61 -11.49 9.93 13.50
C ARG A 61 -10.10 9.43 13.88
N VAL A 62 -9.13 9.57 13.00
CA VAL A 62 -7.74 9.18 13.30
C VAL A 62 -7.18 10.12 14.38
N VAL A 63 -6.76 9.56 15.51
CA VAL A 63 -6.20 10.34 16.63
C VAL A 63 -4.69 10.19 16.70
N ALA A 64 -4.17 9.00 16.41
CA ALA A 64 -2.73 8.75 16.40
C ALA A 64 -2.36 7.66 15.41
N MET A 65 -1.17 7.79 14.83
CA MET A 65 -0.62 6.85 13.86
C MET A 65 0.69 6.28 14.41
N LYS A 66 0.70 4.98 14.74
CA LYS A 66 1.90 4.24 15.19
C LYS A 66 2.49 3.47 14.01
N ASP A 67 3.66 2.85 14.19
CA ASP A 67 4.39 2.19 13.09
C ASP A 67 3.58 1.11 12.36
N ARG A 68 2.86 0.25 13.09
CA ARG A 68 2.07 -0.85 12.52
C ARG A 68 0.57 -0.78 12.83
N ARG A 69 0.14 0.24 13.58
CA ARG A 69 -1.24 0.38 14.06
C ARG A 69 -1.68 1.82 14.03
N VAL A 70 -2.98 2.04 13.97
CA VAL A 70 -3.61 3.35 14.03
C VAL A 70 -4.63 3.38 15.15
N THR A 71 -4.65 4.48 15.89
CA THR A 71 -5.63 4.73 16.94
C THR A 71 -6.70 5.65 16.36
N VAL A 72 -7.93 5.17 16.38
CA VAL A 72 -9.12 5.90 15.92
C VAL A 72 -10.05 6.17 17.10
N PHE A 73 -10.74 7.29 17.07
CA PHE A 73 -11.79 7.64 18.01
C PHE A 73 -13.14 7.45 17.34
N ASP A 74 -13.92 6.50 17.86
CA ASP A 74 -15.30 6.31 17.44
C ASP A 74 -16.17 7.32 18.19
N GLU A 75 -16.84 8.19 17.44
CA GLU A 75 -17.71 9.23 18.00
C GLU A 75 -19.00 8.66 18.58
N ALA A 76 -19.48 7.52 18.06
CA ALA A 76 -20.71 6.88 18.52
C ALA A 76 -20.50 6.20 19.89
N SER A 77 -19.37 5.51 20.07
CA SER A 77 -19.02 4.87 21.34
C SER A 77 -18.15 5.75 22.26
N ARG A 78 -17.77 6.95 21.81
CA ARG A 78 -16.85 7.89 22.49
C ARG A 78 -15.58 7.21 23.01
N SER A 79 -15.07 6.24 22.27
CA SER A 79 -13.99 5.35 22.71
C SER A 79 -12.86 5.31 21.70
N HIS A 80 -11.64 5.08 22.19
CA HIS A 80 -10.45 4.95 21.37
C HIS A 80 -10.16 3.48 21.07
N PHE A 81 -9.95 3.16 19.79
CA PHE A 81 -9.62 1.81 19.35
C PHE A 81 -8.28 1.82 18.62
N THR A 82 -7.44 0.83 18.91
CA THR A 82 -6.16 0.66 18.21
C THR A 82 -6.26 -0.52 17.26
N LEU A 83 -6.28 -0.22 15.96
CA LEU A 83 -6.53 -1.18 14.90
C LEU A 83 -5.31 -1.29 13.96
N PRO A 84 -5.14 -2.41 13.25
CA PRO A 84 -4.20 -2.48 12.12
C PRO A 84 -4.61 -1.49 11.03
N TYR A 85 -3.66 -0.97 10.27
CA TYR A 85 -3.95 -0.08 9.14
C TYR A 85 -4.90 -0.72 8.11
N ALA A 86 -4.78 -2.03 7.91
CA ALA A 86 -5.64 -2.78 6.99
C ALA A 86 -7.13 -2.82 7.40
N ALA A 87 -7.47 -2.45 8.63
CA ALA A 87 -8.86 -2.36 9.09
C ALA A 87 -9.51 -1.00 8.81
N ILE A 88 -8.74 -0.04 8.28
CA ILE A 88 -9.22 1.30 7.98
C ILE A 88 -9.58 1.40 6.50
N VAL A 89 -10.77 1.94 6.26
CA VAL A 89 -11.23 2.33 4.95
C VAL A 89 -11.24 3.85 4.91
N THR A 90 -10.45 4.43 4.01
CA THR A 90 -10.47 5.87 3.74
C THR A 90 -11.73 6.19 2.97
N THR A 91 -12.66 6.90 3.61
CA THR A 91 -13.76 7.57 2.90
C THR A 91 -13.14 8.70 2.08
N PRO A 92 -13.29 8.72 0.74
CA PRO A 92 -12.85 9.86 -0.05
C PRO A 92 -13.61 11.10 0.44
N ALA A 93 -12.86 12.18 0.65
CA ALA A 93 -13.42 13.48 1.02
C ALA A 93 -14.17 14.07 -0.17
N SER A 94 -15.40 13.62 -0.40
CA SER A 94 -16.38 14.36 -1.17
C SER A 94 -17.22 15.17 -0.18
N GLY A 95 -17.42 16.45 -0.49
CA GLY A 95 -18.10 17.46 0.33
C GLY A 95 -19.54 17.11 0.69
N PRO A 96 -20.21 18.00 1.44
CA PRO A 96 -21.47 17.70 2.10
C PRO A 96 -22.62 17.55 1.10
N ASP A 97 -23.60 16.77 1.53
CA ASP A 97 -24.96 16.66 1.03
C ASP A 97 -25.15 16.04 -0.36
N THR A 98 -25.33 14.72 -0.41
CA THR A 98 -26.62 14.17 -0.89
C THR A 98 -26.80 12.74 -0.40
N ASP A 99 -27.96 12.53 0.22
CA ASP A 99 -28.62 11.26 0.43
C ASP A 99 -28.67 10.51 -0.89
N ASP A 100 -27.85 9.47 -1.07
CA ASP A 100 -28.16 8.41 -2.02
C ASP A 100 -27.34 7.14 -1.77
N THR A 101 -28.07 6.05 -1.85
CA THR A 101 -27.63 4.69 -1.58
C THR A 101 -26.68 4.24 -2.69
N ASN A 102 -25.39 4.53 -2.54
CA ASN A 102 -24.35 3.88 -3.33
C ASN A 102 -23.35 3.24 -2.39
N ALA A 103 -23.54 1.92 -2.19
CA ALA A 103 -22.51 1.04 -1.68
C ALA A 103 -21.30 1.15 -2.61
N SER A 104 -20.39 2.07 -2.29
CA SER A 104 -19.11 2.18 -2.96
C SER A 104 -18.35 0.91 -2.61
N VAL A 105 -18.45 -0.07 -3.51
CA VAL A 105 -17.64 -1.29 -3.50
C VAL A 105 -16.20 -0.85 -3.25
N PRO A 106 -15.52 -1.32 -2.19
CA PRO A 106 -14.11 -0.98 -1.99
C PRO A 106 -13.37 -1.36 -3.27
N ALA A 107 -12.81 -0.36 -3.95
CA ALA A 107 -12.05 -0.57 -5.16
C ALA A 107 -11.01 -1.65 -4.87
N LYS A 108 -11.07 -2.74 -5.62
CA LYS A 108 -10.06 -3.80 -5.59
C LYS A 108 -8.69 -3.11 -5.58
N PRO A 109 -7.82 -3.35 -4.58
CA PRO A 109 -6.54 -2.67 -4.52
C PRO A 109 -5.85 -2.87 -5.87
N THR A 110 -5.65 -1.75 -6.58
CA THR A 110 -4.93 -1.74 -7.84
C THR A 110 -3.54 -2.33 -7.53
N PRO A 111 -3.02 -3.28 -8.32
CA PRO A 111 -1.67 -3.76 -8.11
C PRO A 111 -0.74 -2.54 -8.02
N PRO A 112 0.11 -2.46 -6.99
CA PRO A 112 1.05 -1.36 -6.85
C PRO A 112 1.87 -1.21 -8.15
N PRO A 113 2.28 0.01 -8.52
CA PRO A 113 3.23 0.18 -9.61
C PRO A 113 4.42 -0.75 -9.33
N GLU A 114 4.69 -1.67 -10.25
CA GLU A 114 5.80 -2.60 -10.12
C GLU A 114 7.06 -1.79 -9.80
N ILE A 115 7.63 -2.02 -8.62
CA ILE A 115 8.95 -1.49 -8.30
C ILE A 115 9.84 -2.04 -9.40
N ALA A 116 10.32 -1.14 -10.26
CA ALA A 116 11.06 -1.51 -11.44
C ALA A 116 12.19 -2.46 -11.04
N SER A 117 12.00 -3.71 -11.43
CA SER A 117 12.89 -4.80 -11.12
C SER A 117 14.03 -4.76 -12.13
N ARG A 118 15.11 -5.52 -11.88
CA ARG A 118 16.20 -5.65 -12.85
C ARG A 118 15.70 -6.03 -14.26
N ALA A 119 14.55 -6.72 -14.36
CA ALA A 119 13.97 -7.13 -15.64
C ALA A 119 13.54 -5.94 -16.50
N ASP A 120 13.27 -4.78 -15.90
CA ASP A 120 12.73 -3.58 -16.56
C ASP A 120 13.83 -2.66 -17.11
N PHE A 121 15.10 -2.97 -16.80
CA PHE A 121 16.25 -2.16 -17.18
C PHE A 121 17.19 -2.93 -18.10
N ARG A 122 17.66 -2.26 -19.15
CA ARG A 122 18.72 -2.73 -20.06
C ARG A 122 19.82 -1.69 -20.20
N VAL A 123 21.03 -2.16 -20.53
CA VAL A 123 22.15 -1.28 -20.87
C VAL A 123 21.72 -0.45 -22.09
N GLY A 124 21.85 0.87 -22.01
CA GLY A 124 21.35 1.83 -23.00
C GLY A 124 20.02 2.49 -22.64
N ASN A 125 19.27 2.02 -21.65
CA ASN A 125 18.01 2.67 -21.25
C ASN A 125 18.27 4.03 -20.59
N ARG A 126 17.43 5.02 -20.92
CA ARG A 126 17.40 6.32 -20.25
C ARG A 126 16.53 6.23 -19.00
N VAL A 127 17.11 6.60 -17.86
CA VAL A 127 16.46 6.49 -16.57
C VAL A 127 16.68 7.74 -15.75
N SER A 128 15.74 8.05 -14.86
CA SER A 128 15.88 9.12 -13.88
C SER A 128 16.04 8.55 -12.48
N PHE A 129 16.78 9.26 -11.64
CA PHE A 129 16.90 8.97 -10.21
C PHE A 129 17.08 10.27 -9.42
N THR A 130 16.84 10.18 -8.12
CA THR A 130 17.09 11.26 -7.18
C THR A 130 18.41 10.98 -6.44
N ASP A 131 19.34 11.91 -6.54
CA ASP A 131 20.67 11.91 -5.90
C ASP A 131 20.54 12.16 -4.37
N GLN A 132 21.56 11.82 -3.58
CA GLN A 132 21.70 12.15 -2.15
C GLN A 132 21.45 13.64 -1.83
N HIS A 133 21.68 14.56 -2.77
CA HIS A 133 21.38 15.99 -2.67
C HIS A 133 19.93 16.34 -3.02
N LEU A 134 19.04 15.34 -3.14
CA LEU A 134 17.64 15.48 -3.54
C LEU A 134 17.45 16.09 -4.94
N GLN A 135 18.48 16.02 -5.79
CA GLN A 135 18.41 16.50 -7.16
C GLN A 135 17.97 15.38 -8.10
N HIS A 136 17.03 15.70 -8.99
CA HIS A 136 16.64 14.82 -10.08
C HIS A 136 17.71 14.83 -11.17
N ARG A 137 18.28 13.66 -11.45
CA ARG A 137 19.25 13.46 -12.51
C ARG A 137 18.73 12.44 -13.51
N VAL A 138 19.10 12.63 -14.76
CA VAL A 138 18.75 11.74 -15.87
C VAL A 138 20.04 11.24 -16.49
N GLY A 139 20.13 9.93 -16.72
CA GLY A 139 21.31 9.30 -17.28
C GLY A 139 21.00 8.04 -18.06
N LEU A 140 22.02 7.52 -18.72
CA LEU A 140 21.96 6.28 -19.48
C LEU A 140 22.56 5.15 -18.66
N ILE A 141 21.93 3.97 -18.67
CA ILE A 141 22.50 2.80 -18.02
C ILE A 141 23.68 2.29 -18.84
N VAL A 142 24.90 2.41 -18.31
CA VAL A 142 26.12 1.87 -18.94
C VAL A 142 26.45 0.44 -18.48
N ARG A 143 25.98 0.04 -17.29
CA ARG A 143 26.23 -1.29 -16.74
C ARG A 143 25.12 -1.73 -15.79
N ILE A 144 24.79 -3.02 -15.77
CA ILE A 144 23.77 -3.60 -14.88
C ILE A 144 24.39 -4.71 -14.02
N ASN A 145 24.39 -4.53 -12.70
CA ASN A 145 24.77 -5.55 -11.72
C ASN A 145 23.53 -6.21 -11.09
N GLN A 146 23.71 -7.20 -10.23
CA GLN A 146 22.58 -7.95 -9.65
C GLN A 146 21.60 -7.09 -8.83
N ARG A 147 22.12 -6.11 -8.07
CA ARG A 147 21.30 -5.23 -7.21
C ARG A 147 21.36 -3.74 -7.56
N THR A 148 22.24 -3.34 -8.47
CA THR A 148 22.50 -1.92 -8.79
C THR A 148 22.78 -1.76 -10.29
N ALA A 149 22.47 -0.59 -10.85
CA ALA A 149 22.91 -0.17 -12.17
C ALA A 149 23.96 0.95 -12.05
N THR A 150 24.89 0.98 -12.99
CA THR A 150 25.77 2.11 -13.20
C THR A 150 25.18 2.97 -14.31
N LEU A 151 24.98 4.23 -14.00
CA LEU A 151 24.47 5.26 -14.90
C LEU A 151 25.61 6.18 -15.31
N ASP A 152 25.59 6.64 -16.55
CA ASP A 152 26.38 7.78 -16.99
C ASP A 152 25.44 8.98 -17.15
N CYS A 153 25.73 10.05 -16.41
CA CYS A 153 24.99 11.31 -16.41
C CYS A 153 25.97 12.41 -16.77
N ASP A 154 25.94 12.86 -18.03
CA ASP A 154 26.77 13.97 -18.53
C ASP A 154 28.27 13.85 -18.20
N GLY A 155 28.81 12.62 -18.32
CA GLY A 155 30.23 12.31 -18.07
C GLY A 155 30.56 11.94 -16.61
N GLN A 156 29.57 11.97 -15.72
CA GLN A 156 29.71 11.50 -14.35
C GLN A 156 29.02 10.15 -14.15
N THR A 157 29.75 9.18 -13.62
CA THR A 157 29.22 7.83 -13.37
C THR A 157 28.60 7.70 -11.97
N TRP A 158 27.39 7.15 -11.90
CA TRP A 158 26.61 6.98 -10.69
C TRP A 158 26.21 5.53 -10.49
N ARG A 159 26.28 5.03 -9.26
CA ARG A 159 25.83 3.67 -8.92
C ARG A 159 24.53 3.75 -8.11
N VAL A 160 23.44 3.26 -8.69
CA VAL A 160 22.10 3.42 -8.13
C VAL A 160 21.40 2.07 -8.01
N GLY A 161 20.64 1.86 -6.93
CA GLY A 161 19.81 0.66 -6.75
C GLY A 161 18.55 0.70 -7.62
N PHE A 162 18.09 -0.44 -8.12
CA PHE A 162 16.93 -0.50 -9.02
C PHE A 162 15.65 0.11 -8.43
N GLY A 163 15.45 0.00 -7.11
CA GLY A 163 14.29 0.59 -6.44
C GLY A 163 14.25 2.12 -6.42
N LEU A 164 15.35 2.80 -6.77
CA LEU A 164 15.45 4.26 -6.88
C LEU A 164 15.40 4.75 -8.33
N LEU A 165 15.43 3.83 -9.30
CA LEU A 165 15.41 4.16 -10.72
C LEU A 165 13.97 4.25 -11.20
N ARG A 166 13.67 5.31 -11.93
CA ARG A 166 12.42 5.48 -12.66
C ARG A 166 12.71 5.38 -14.16
N PRO A 167 12.13 4.41 -14.88
CA PRO A 167 12.30 4.33 -16.33
C PRO A 167 11.65 5.56 -16.99
N LEU A 168 12.40 6.27 -17.83
CA LEU A 168 11.81 7.22 -18.78
C LEU A 168 11.57 6.43 -20.06
N VAL A 169 10.29 6.13 -20.33
CA VAL A 169 9.88 5.60 -21.62
C VAL A 169 9.60 6.81 -22.50
N ASP A 170 10.44 7.06 -23.51
CA ASP A 170 10.07 7.96 -24.60
C ASP A 170 8.95 7.28 -25.40
N ILE A 171 7.87 8.02 -25.64
CA ILE A 171 6.68 7.56 -26.39
C ILE A 171 6.92 7.77 -27.88
#